data_AF-A0A8J5MC53-F1
#
_entry.id   AF-A0A8J5MC53-F1
#
_cell.length_a   1.000
_cell.length_b   1.000
_cell.length_c   1.000
_cell.angle_alpha   90.00
_cell.angle_beta   90.00
_cell.angle_gamma   90.00
#
_symmetry.space_group_name_H-M   'P 1'
#
loop_
_entity.id
_entity.type
_entity.pdbx_description
1 polymer ?
#
loop_
_entity_poly.entity_id
_entity_poly.type
_entity_poly.pdbx_seq_one_letter_code
_entity_poly.pdbx_strand_id
1 'polypeptide(L)'
;INACVRVVNKDSQKFAICITKVLLEHNHVLSKNRYELLPRVRNALDAKVVNNVNVLRKAGAIRKSILKYIVEDTGRNLTIQDVHNLVRRLKKHEEEHGIKSSAKRLRNWMEQFCEVSGNIGRIFIDRNGDK
;
A
#
# COMPACT_ATOMS: atom_id res chain seq x y z
N ILE A 1 -22.54 21.08 -18.23
CA ILE A 1 -21.53 21.74 -19.08
C ILE A 1 -22.27 22.25 -20.30
N ASN A 2 -22.12 23.54 -20.63
CA ASN A 2 -22.64 24.11 -21.87
C ASN A 2 -21.45 24.26 -22.82
N ALA A 3 -21.64 23.78 -24.04
CA ALA A 3 -20.68 23.94 -25.12
C ALA A 3 -21.41 24.32 -26.40
N CYS A 4 -20.77 25.11 -27.25
CA CYS A 4 -21.22 25.37 -28.60
C CYS A 4 -20.10 25.12 -29.60
N VAL A 5 -20.47 24.72 -30.82
CA VAL A 5 -19.52 24.57 -31.91
C VAL A 5 -19.38 25.91 -32.61
N ARG A 6 -18.14 26.35 -32.82
CA ARG A 6 -17.82 27.53 -33.62
C ARG A 6 -16.98 27.14 -34.82
N VAL A 7 -17.28 27.74 -35.97
CA VAL A 7 -16.44 27.62 -37.15
C VAL A 7 -15.22 28.51 -36.95
N VAL A 8 -14.04 27.91 -36.93
CA VAL A 8 -12.75 28.62 -36.79
C VAL A 8 -12.22 29.01 -38.16
N ASN A 9 -12.46 28.19 -39.19
CA ASN A 9 -12.13 28.51 -40.57
C ASN A 9 -13.16 27.86 -41.50
N LYS A 10 -13.84 28.68 -42.32
CA LYS A 10 -14.89 28.23 -43.23
C LYS A 10 -14.34 27.51 -44.47
N ASP A 11 -13.22 27.97 -45.00
CA ASP A 11 -12.61 27.45 -46.22
C ASP A 11 -12.01 26.06 -46.01
N SER A 12 -11.43 25.82 -44.83
CA SER A 12 -10.88 24.52 -44.43
C SER A 12 -11.84 23.68 -43.58
N GLN A 13 -13.11 24.09 -43.44
CA GLN A 13 -14.13 23.43 -42.61
C GLN A 13 -13.64 23.06 -41.20
N LYS A 14 -12.86 23.95 -40.55
CA LYS A 14 -12.37 23.70 -39.19
C LYS A 14 -13.36 24.24 -38.18
N PHE A 15 -13.77 23.36 -37.27
CA PHE A 15 -14.66 23.67 -36.17
C PHE A 15 -13.91 23.52 -34.85
N ALA A 16 -14.23 24.35 -33.87
CA ALA A 16 -13.80 24.19 -32.49
C ALA A 16 -15.02 24.07 -31.58
N ILE A 17 -14.88 23.24 -30.55
CA ILE A 17 -15.84 23.16 -29.46
C ILE A 17 -15.46 24.24 -28.45
N CYS A 18 -16.30 25.26 -28.34
CA CYS A 18 -16.19 26.28 -27.30
C CYS A 18 -17.00 25.85 -26.08
N ILE A 19 -16.31 25.52 -25.00
CA ILE A 19 -16.97 25.30 -23.71
C ILE A 19 -17.33 26.67 -23.15
N THR A 20 -18.64 26.98 -23.07
CA THR A 20 -19.14 28.31 -22.70
C THR A 20 -19.48 28.42 -21.23
N LYS A 21 -19.82 27.31 -20.56
CA LYS A 21 -20.06 27.26 -19.12
C LYS A 21 -19.74 25.88 -18.56
N VAL A 22 -18.85 25.81 -17.58
CA VAL A 22 -18.64 24.62 -16.76
C VAL A 22 -19.08 24.97 -15.35
N LEU A 23 -20.26 24.50 -14.95
CA LEU A 23 -20.65 24.49 -13.54
C LEU A 23 -20.06 23.22 -12.93
N LEU A 24 -18.99 23.37 -12.16
CA LEU A 24 -18.39 22.31 -11.34
C LEU A 24 -19.14 22.19 -10.01
N GLU A 25 -20.48 22.29 -10.04
CA GLU A 25 -21.25 22.11 -8.81
C GLU A 25 -21.24 20.63 -8.45
N HIS A 26 -20.70 20.32 -7.27
CA HIS A 26 -20.77 19.00 -6.70
C HIS A 26 -22.22 18.73 -6.29
N ASN A 27 -22.75 17.55 -6.62
CA ASN A 27 -24.06 17.07 -6.18
C ASN A 27 -24.12 16.74 -4.67
N HIS A 28 -23.12 17.16 -3.91
CA HIS A 28 -22.98 16.93 -2.49
C HIS A 28 -22.13 18.02 -1.84
N VAL A 29 -22.35 18.24 -0.54
CA VAL A 29 -21.54 19.15 0.26
C VAL A 29 -20.10 18.67 0.29
N LEU A 30 -19.20 19.53 -0.20
CA LEU A 30 -17.77 19.40 0.03
C LEU A 30 -17.46 19.85 1.46
N SER A 31 -16.92 18.96 2.27
CA SER A 31 -16.38 19.33 3.57
C SER A 31 -15.07 18.60 3.79
N LYS A 32 -14.13 19.27 4.47
CA LYS A 32 -12.84 18.68 4.85
C LYS A 32 -13.03 17.38 5.64
N ASN A 33 -14.01 17.36 6.56
CA ASN A 33 -14.36 16.18 7.33
C ASN A 33 -14.81 15.00 6.43
N ARG A 34 -15.66 15.23 5.43
CA ARG A 34 -16.06 14.18 4.48
C ARG A 34 -14.90 13.65 3.67
N TYR A 35 -14.00 14.54 3.25
CA TYR A 35 -12.79 14.15 2.54
C TYR A 35 -11.87 13.26 3.39
N GLU A 36 -11.63 13.63 4.66
CA GLU A 36 -10.78 12.88 5.58
C GLU A 36 -11.35 11.48 5.92
N LEU A 37 -12.68 11.33 5.92
CA LEU A 37 -13.36 10.04 6.18
C LEU A 37 -13.31 9.06 5.00
N LEU A 38 -12.93 9.52 3.79
CA LEU A 38 -12.84 8.66 2.62
C LEU A 38 -11.82 7.53 2.88
N PRO A 39 -12.17 6.25 2.63
CA PRO A 39 -11.28 5.11 2.86
C PRO A 39 -9.90 5.28 2.23
N ARG A 40 -9.84 5.87 1.02
CA ARG A 40 -8.59 6.13 0.31
C ARG A 40 -7.69 7.13 1.05
N VAL A 41 -8.29 8.14 1.67
CA VAL A 41 -7.56 9.20 2.40
C VAL A 41 -7.13 8.68 3.77
N ARG A 42 -8.05 8.15 4.58
CA ARG A 42 -7.70 7.63 5.92
C ARG A 42 -6.66 6.49 5.87
N ASN A 43 -6.72 5.61 4.86
CA ASN A 43 -5.83 4.45 4.76
C ASN A 43 -4.50 4.71 4.04
N ALA A 44 -4.22 5.94 3.59
CA ALA A 44 -2.99 6.30 2.87
C ALA A 44 -1.77 6.41 3.81
N LEU A 45 -1.47 5.35 4.56
CA LEU A 45 -0.43 5.33 5.59
C LEU A 45 0.97 5.34 4.98
N ASP A 46 1.90 6.01 5.64
CA ASP A 46 3.30 6.03 5.23
C ASP A 46 3.94 4.65 5.35
N ALA A 47 4.93 4.38 4.48
CA ALA A 47 5.62 3.09 4.44
C ALA A 47 6.23 2.71 5.80
N LYS A 48 6.73 3.68 6.56
CA LYS A 48 7.26 3.49 7.92
C LYS A 48 6.22 2.92 8.87
N VAL A 49 5.01 3.50 8.88
CA VAL A 49 3.89 3.05 9.72
C VAL A 49 3.45 1.65 9.31
N VAL A 50 3.35 1.39 8.00
CA VAL A 50 2.98 0.07 7.48
C VAL A 50 4.00 -1.00 7.90
N ASN A 51 5.30 -0.68 7.87
CA ASN A 51 6.36 -1.58 8.32
C ASN A 51 6.26 -1.86 9.83
N ASN A 52 6.04 -0.84 10.65
CA ASN A 52 5.85 -1.01 12.09
C ASN A 52 4.62 -1.86 12.40
N VAL A 53 3.50 -1.64 11.70
CA VAL A 53 2.30 -2.48 11.80
C VAL A 53 2.60 -3.93 11.44
N ASN A 54 3.44 -4.19 10.44
CA ASN A 54 3.86 -5.53 10.07
C ASN A 54 4.67 -6.20 11.18
N VAL A 55 5.59 -5.47 11.84
CA VAL A 55 6.34 -5.96 13.01
C VAL A 55 5.39 -6.28 14.16
N LEU A 56 4.49 -5.37 14.51
CA LEU A 56 3.51 -5.56 15.59
C LEU A 56 2.60 -6.77 15.33
N ARG A 57 2.11 -6.93 14.10
CA ARG A 57 1.32 -8.09 13.68
C ARG A 57 2.12 -9.39 13.89
N LYS A 58 3.39 -9.43 13.47
CA LYS A 58 4.24 -10.62 13.61
C LYS A 58 4.54 -10.95 15.08
N ALA A 59 4.63 -9.93 15.94
CA ALA A 59 4.73 -10.06 17.38
C ALA A 59 3.42 -10.47 18.07
N GLY A 60 2.32 -10.66 17.31
CA GLY A 60 1.03 -11.10 17.86
C GLY A 60 0.18 -9.97 18.46
N ALA A 61 0.51 -8.70 18.20
CA ALA A 61 -0.27 -7.57 18.70
C ALA A 61 -1.74 -7.65 18.24
N ILE A 62 -2.65 -7.40 19.17
CA ILE A 62 -4.09 -7.38 18.88
C ILE A 62 -4.45 -6.16 18.04
N ARG A 63 -5.47 -6.30 17.18
CA ARG A 63 -5.92 -5.24 16.24
C ARG A 63 -6.24 -3.91 16.92
N LYS A 64 -6.79 -3.92 18.14
CA LYS A 64 -7.07 -2.70 18.91
C LYS A 64 -5.80 -1.94 19.31
N SER A 65 -4.74 -2.68 19.67
CA SER A 65 -3.43 -2.09 20.00
C SER A 65 -2.76 -1.51 18.75
N ILE A 66 -2.84 -2.22 17.62
CA ILE A 66 -2.37 -1.70 16.33
C ILE A 66 -3.12 -0.44 15.91
N LEU A 67 -4.45 -0.40 16.10
CA LEU A 67 -5.24 0.80 15.82
C LEU A 67 -4.77 1.98 16.67
N LYS A 68 -4.61 1.75 17.98
CA LYS A 68 -4.13 2.77 18.93
C LYS A 68 -2.78 3.33 18.47
N TYR A 69 -1.83 2.46 18.13
CA TYR A 69 -0.53 2.86 17.59
C TYR A 69 -0.66 3.77 16.36
N ILE A 70 -1.47 3.37 15.36
CA ILE A 70 -1.60 4.16 14.13
C ILE A 70 -2.23 5.53 14.41
N VAL A 71 -3.25 5.58 15.26
CA VAL A 71 -3.92 6.84 15.63
C VAL A 71 -2.95 7.77 16.37
N GLU A 72 -2.15 7.24 17.29
CA GLU A 72 -1.16 8.01 18.06
C GLU A 72 0.02 8.50 17.19
N ASP A 73 0.48 7.68 16.24
CA ASP A 73 1.61 7.99 15.36
C ASP A 73 1.23 8.97 14.23
N THR A 74 0.00 8.86 13.70
CA THR A 74 -0.41 9.59 12.49
C THR A 74 -1.50 10.64 12.69
N GLY A 75 -2.20 10.64 13.83
CA GLY A 75 -3.35 11.51 14.09
C GLY A 75 -4.59 11.18 13.24
N ARG A 76 -4.61 10.05 12.53
CA ARG A 76 -5.69 9.71 11.59
C ARG A 76 -6.81 8.90 12.24
N ASN A 77 -8.04 9.17 11.82
CA ASN A 77 -9.24 8.48 12.29
C ASN A 77 -9.49 7.17 11.52
N LEU A 78 -8.66 6.15 11.79
CA LEU A 78 -8.88 4.81 11.25
C LEU A 78 -9.95 4.05 12.02
N THR A 79 -10.60 3.12 11.33
CA THR A 79 -11.52 2.15 11.93
C THR A 79 -10.83 0.82 12.20
N ILE A 80 -11.42 0.00 13.07
CA ILE A 80 -10.94 -1.38 13.29
C ILE A 80 -10.97 -2.20 11.99
N GLN A 81 -11.93 -1.93 11.10
CA GLN A 81 -12.02 -2.58 9.79
C GLN A 81 -10.82 -2.24 8.90
N ASP A 82 -10.33 -1.00 8.96
CA ASP A 82 -9.13 -0.60 8.21
C ASP A 82 -7.91 -1.37 8.66
N VAL A 83 -7.72 -1.53 9.97
CA VAL A 83 -6.63 -2.35 10.53
C VAL A 83 -6.79 -3.82 10.13
N HIS A 84 -8.01 -4.36 10.18
CA HIS A 84 -8.28 -5.71 9.72
C HIS A 84 -7.87 -5.91 8.25
N ASN A 85 -8.27 -4.97 7.38
CA ASN A 85 -7.94 -5.02 5.95
C ASN A 85 -6.42 -4.84 5.71
N LEU A 86 -5.76 -3.96 6.45
CA LEU A 86 -4.31 -3.78 6.40
C LEU A 86 -3.57 -5.06 6.79
N VAL A 87 -3.92 -5.66 7.93
CA VAL A 87 -3.32 -6.91 8.39
C VAL A 87 -3.55 -8.02 7.37
N ARG A 88 -4.77 -8.16 6.83
CA ARG A 88 -5.08 -9.15 5.79
C ARG A 88 -4.21 -8.97 4.54
N ARG A 89 -4.03 -7.73 4.07
CA ARG A 89 -3.14 -7.43 2.94
C ARG A 89 -1.68 -7.79 3.23
N LEU A 90 -1.19 -7.50 4.43
CA LEU A 90 0.17 -7.86 4.84
C LEU A 90 0.38 -9.38 4.91
N LYS A 91 -0.60 -10.14 5.43
CA LYS A 91 -0.57 -11.62 5.40
C LYS A 91 -0.47 -12.13 3.97
N LYS A 92 -1.38 -11.67 3.11
CA LYS A 92 -1.43 -12.08 1.71
C LYS A 92 -0.13 -11.75 0.98
N HIS A 93 0.42 -10.55 1.19
CA HIS A 93 1.69 -10.15 0.59
C HIS A 93 2.84 -11.07 1.03
N GLU A 94 2.89 -11.44 2.31
CA GLU A 94 3.87 -12.40 2.84
C GLU A 94 3.66 -13.83 2.31
N GLU A 95 2.42 -14.27 2.09
CA GLU A 95 2.13 -15.58 1.48
C GLU A 95 2.53 -15.63 0.00
N GLU A 96 2.37 -14.52 -0.72
CA GLU A 96 2.69 -14.41 -2.14
C GLU A 96 4.19 -14.24 -2.38
N HIS A 97 4.82 -13.31 -1.66
CA HIS A 97 6.19 -12.84 -1.90
C HIS A 97 7.19 -13.26 -0.82
N GLY A 98 6.71 -13.81 0.29
CA GLY A 98 7.58 -14.28 1.36
C GLY A 98 8.40 -15.50 0.95
N ILE A 99 9.49 -15.71 1.68
CA ILE A 99 10.36 -16.85 1.47
C ILE A 99 9.64 -18.13 1.97
N LYS A 100 9.02 -18.84 1.02
CA LYS A 100 8.10 -19.96 1.27
C LYS A 100 8.76 -21.22 1.82
N SER A 101 10.05 -21.45 1.50
CA SER A 101 10.76 -22.65 1.96
C SER A 101 11.80 -22.33 3.03
N SER A 102 11.94 -23.23 4.00
CA SER A 102 13.01 -23.21 5.01
C SER A 102 14.39 -23.12 4.36
N ALA A 103 14.61 -23.82 3.24
CA ALA A 103 15.86 -23.78 2.48
C ALA A 103 16.15 -22.38 1.90
N LYS A 104 15.16 -21.70 1.33
CA LYS A 104 15.34 -20.35 0.80
C LYS A 104 15.52 -19.33 1.93
N ARG A 105 14.91 -19.58 3.10
CA ARG A 105 15.07 -18.73 4.29
C ARG A 105 16.48 -18.87 4.88
N LEU A 106 16.97 -20.10 4.95
CA LEU A 106 18.34 -20.42 5.36
C LEU A 106 19.36 -19.77 4.41
N ARG A 107 19.15 -19.85 3.09
CA ARG A 107 20.02 -19.18 2.11
C ARG A 107 20.09 -17.67 2.33
N ASN A 108 18.95 -17.00 2.43
CA ASN A 108 18.90 -15.55 2.64
C ASN A 108 19.52 -15.13 3.99
N TRP A 109 19.34 -15.94 5.04
CA TRP A 109 20.03 -15.72 6.31
C TRP A 109 21.55 -15.88 6.17
N MET A 110 22.00 -16.90 5.44
CA MET A 110 23.42 -17.15 5.20
C MET A 110 24.07 -16.00 4.40
N GLU A 111 23.35 -15.44 3.41
CA GLU A 111 23.77 -14.26 2.66
C GLU A 111 23.97 -13.05 3.58
N GLN A 112 22.95 -12.72 4.39
CA GLN A 112 23.03 -11.62 5.36
C GLN A 112 24.12 -11.84 6.42
N PHE A 113 24.31 -13.08 6.86
CA PHE A 113 25.35 -13.42 7.82
C PHE A 113 26.76 -13.17 7.26
N CYS A 114 26.97 -13.41 5.97
CA CYS A 114 28.26 -13.23 5.30
C CYS A 114 28.54 -11.79 4.85
N GLU A 115 27.58 -10.85 4.95
CA GLU A 115 27.81 -9.42 4.68
C GLU A 115 28.81 -8.78 5.66
N VAL A 116 28.99 -9.37 6.84
CA VAL A 116 29.97 -8.93 7.84
C VAL A 116 31.33 -9.54 7.54
N SER A 117 32.35 -8.70 7.32
CA SER A 117 33.73 -9.12 7.07
C SER A 117 34.23 -10.09 8.14
N GLY A 118 34.70 -11.27 7.72
CA GLY A 118 35.20 -12.34 8.58
C GLY A 118 34.21 -13.48 8.82
N ASN A 119 32.92 -13.30 8.49
CA ASN A 119 31.94 -14.38 8.57
C ASN A 119 32.01 -15.28 7.34
N ILE A 120 32.06 -16.60 7.55
CA ILE A 120 32.02 -17.61 6.49
C ILE A 120 30.98 -18.67 6.86
N GLY A 121 29.89 -18.76 6.10
CA GLY A 121 28.89 -19.82 6.21
C GLY A 121 29.09 -20.90 5.14
N ARG A 122 28.95 -22.18 5.51
CA ARG A 122 28.91 -23.32 4.57
C ARG A 122 27.68 -24.17 4.84
N ILE A 123 26.94 -24.52 3.79
CA ILE A 123 25.80 -25.44 3.85
C ILE A 123 26.24 -26.79 3.28
N PHE A 124 26.15 -27.84 4.08
CA PHE A 124 26.33 -29.21 3.61
C PHE A 124 24.95 -29.84 3.42
N ILE A 125 24.67 -30.34 2.22
CA ILE A 125 23.45 -31.09 1.92
C ILE A 125 23.85 -32.55 1.83
N ASP A 126 23.38 -33.36 2.78
CA ASP A 126 23.62 -34.79 2.73
C ASP A 126 22.74 -35.42 1.63
N ARG A 127 23.36 -36.10 0.68
CA ARG A 127 22.65 -36.85 -0.36
C ARG A 127 22.40 -38.25 0.20
N ASN A 128 21.34 -38.39 0.99
CA ASN A 128 20.90 -39.73 1.40
C ASN A 128 20.32 -40.46 0.18
N GLY A 129 21.18 -41.21 -0.52
CA GLY A 129 20.80 -41.95 -1.72
C GLY A 129 21.84 -42.91 -2.30
N ASP A 130 23.05 -43.06 -1.73
CA ASP A 130 23.99 -44.11 -2.10
C ASP A 130 24.23 -45.04 -0.91
N LYS A 131 23.34 -46.02 -0.73
CA LYS A 131 23.58 -47.25 0.02
C LYS A 131 23.04 -48.43 -0.79
#